data_AF-W1VKW2-F1
#
_entry.id   AF-W1VKW2-F1
#
_cell.length_a   1.000
_cell.length_b   1.000
_cell.length_c   1.000
_cell.angle_alpha   90.00
_cell.angle_beta   90.00
_cell.angle_gamma   90.00
#
_symmetry.space_group_name_H-M   'P 1'
#
loop_
_entity.id
_entity.type
_entity.pdbx_description
1 polymer ?
#
loop_
_entity_poly.entity_id
_entity_poly.type
_entity_poly.pdbx_seq_one_letter_code
_entity_poly.pdbx_strand_id
1 'polypeptide(L)' 'PLQYKLGSKLLVHPVTQPGAKEWQTYLPQGDWEDFWTGERLHGGQMVTTAVDFFTVPVFRRG' A
#
# COMPACT_ATOMS: atom_id res chain seq x y z
N PRO A 1 -3.03 -7.96 11.01
CA PRO A 1 -2.73 -6.94 9.98
C PRO A 1 -3.90 -5.95 9.87
N LEU A 2 -3.63 -4.65 9.88
CA LEU A 2 -4.65 -3.59 9.76
C LEU A 2 -4.93 -3.18 8.30
N GLN A 3 -4.32 -3.85 7.32
CA GLN A 3 -4.62 -3.67 5.90
C GLN A 3 -5.92 -4.37 5.50
N TYR A 4 -6.62 -3.81 4.52
CA TYR A 4 -7.88 -4.34 4.01
C TYR A 4 -8.04 -4.09 2.50
N LYS A 5 -8.99 -4.78 1.87
CA LYS A 5 -9.39 -4.52 0.48
C LYS A 5 -10.57 -3.56 0.44
N LEU A 6 -10.51 -2.56 -0.43
CA LEU A 6 -11.64 -1.69 -0.77
C LEU A 6 -12.14 -2.08 -2.16
N GLY A 7 -13.27 -2.79 -2.19
CA GLY A 7 -13.75 -3.43 -3.41
C GLY A 7 -12.80 -4.51 -3.93
N SER A 8 -12.86 -4.78 -5.24
CA SER A 8 -12.08 -5.85 -5.88
C SER A 8 -10.67 -5.43 -6.30
N LYS A 9 -10.38 -4.13 -6.32
CA LYS A 9 -9.19 -3.57 -6.96
C LYS A 9 -8.24 -2.81 -6.05
N LEU A 10 -8.66 -2.36 -4.86
CA LEU A 10 -7.78 -1.59 -3.99
C LEU A 10 -7.38 -2.39 -2.75
N LEU A 11 -6.12 -2.27 -2.36
CA LEU A 11 -5.60 -2.65 -1.07
C LEU A 11 -5.16 -1.38 -0.34
N VAL A 12 -5.65 -1.19 0.88
CA VAL A 12 -5.40 0.00 1.70
C VAL A 12 -4.74 -0.46 3.00
N HIS A 13 -3.67 0.23 3.42
CA HIS A 13 -3.04 0.00 4.71
C HIS A 13 -2.91 1.32 5.48
N PRO A 14 -3.87 1.65 6.36
CA PRO A 14 -3.84 2.90 7.11
C PRO A 14 -2.58 3.03 7.97
N VAL A 15 -2.03 4.24 8.03
CA VAL A 15 -0.93 4.59 8.94
C VAL A 15 -1.53 4.90 10.31
N THR A 16 -1.26 4.04 11.30
CA THR A 16 -1.83 4.15 12.65
C THR A 16 -0.80 4.47 13.72
N GLN A 17 0.43 4.83 13.31
CA GLN A 17 1.51 5.22 14.20
C GLN A 17 1.82 6.71 14.06
N PRO A 18 1.79 7.49 15.16
CA PRO A 18 2.17 8.90 15.13
C PRO A 18 3.58 9.12 14.58
N GLY A 19 3.72 10.10 13.68
CA GLY A 19 5.02 10.54 13.17
C GLY A 19 5.71 9.60 12.19
N ALA A 20 5.07 8.51 11.75
CA ALA A 20 5.64 7.60 10.76
C ALA A 20 6.01 8.32 9.46
N LYS A 21 7.14 7.92 8.88
CA LYS A 21 7.65 8.42 7.59
C LYS A 21 7.71 7.34 6.52
N GLU A 22 7.67 6.09 6.96
CA GLU A 22 7.62 4.92 6.11
C GLU A 22 6.61 3.93 6.67
N TRP A 23 5.98 3.16 5.77
CA TRP A 23 5.03 2.13 6.14
C TRP A 23 5.29 0.86 5.33
N GLN A 24 5.38 -0.26 6.03
CA GLN A 24 5.61 -1.57 5.41
C GLN A 24 4.27 -2.27 5.17
N THR A 25 3.99 -2.60 3.91
CA THR A 25 2.72 -3.24 3.50
C THR A 25 2.99 -4.54 2.80
N TYR A 26 2.26 -5.60 3.18
CA TYR A 26 2.30 -6.85 2.43
C TYR A 26 1.41 -6.75 1.20
N LEU A 27 1.97 -6.99 0.02
CA LEU A 27 1.21 -7.18 -1.21
C LEU A 27 1.02 -8.68 -1.47
N PRO A 28 -0.21 -9.19 -1.56
CA PRO A 28 -0.46 -10.56 -2.00
C PRO A 28 0.02 -10.79 -3.44
N GLN A 29 0.19 -12.05 -3.84
CA GLN A 29 0.58 -12.44 -5.20
C GLN A 29 -0.23 -11.73 -6.30
N GLY A 30 0.45 -11.36 -7.40
CA GLY A 30 -0.08 -10.63 -8.55
C GLY A 30 0.60 -9.29 -8.77
N ASP A 31 0.18 -8.56 -9.81
CA ASP A 31 0.72 -7.24 -10.10
C ASP A 31 -0.10 -6.13 -9.41
N TRP A 32 0.62 -5.12 -8.95
CA TRP A 32 0.09 -3.98 -8.23
C TRP A 32 0.66 -2.68 -8.79
N GLU A 33 -0.05 -1.60 -8.53
CA GLU A 33 0.38 -0.25 -8.84
C GLU A 33 0.17 0.61 -7.59
N ASP A 34 1.19 1.36 -7.18
CA ASP A 34 1.02 2.38 -6.16
C ASP A 34 0.05 3.46 -6.68
N PHE A 35 -1.01 3.74 -5.93
CA PHE A 35 -2.08 4.63 -6.36
C PHE A 35 -1.62 6.09 -6.53
N TRP A 36 -0.58 6.50 -5.80
CA TRP A 36 -0.10 7.88 -5.78
C TRP A 36 0.98 8.10 -6.83
N THR A 37 1.95 7.19 -6.93
CA THR A 37 3.12 7.35 -7.81
C THR A 37 2.92 6.73 -9.19
N GLY A 38 1.98 5.79 -9.32
CA GLY A 38 1.82 4.95 -10.51
C GLY A 38 2.92 3.89 -10.67
N GLU A 39 3.80 3.72 -9.68
CA GLU A 39 4.86 2.71 -9.71
C GLU A 39 4.27 1.31 -9.76
N ARG A 40 4.79 0.47 -10.67
CA ARG A 40 4.37 -0.93 -10.81
C ARG A 40 5.20 -1.81 -9.89
N LEU A 41 4.52 -2.64 -9.11
CA LEU A 41 5.09 -3.47 -8.07
C LEU A 41 4.64 -4.93 -8.27
N HIS A 42 5.52 -5.87 -7.92
CA HIS A 42 5.16 -7.28 -7.86
C HIS A 42 4.69 -7.66 -6.45
N GLY A 43 3.65 -8.48 -6.39
CA GLY A 43 3.11 -9.04 -5.17
C GLY A 43 3.91 -10.21 -4.61
N GLY A 44 3.42 -10.77 -3.51
CA GLY A 44 4.08 -11.85 -2.77
C GLY A 44 5.18 -11.37 -1.84
N GLN A 45 5.28 -10.06 -1.57
CA GLN A 45 6.35 -9.45 -0.80
C GLN A 45 5.88 -8.28 0.05
N MET A 46 6.75 -7.85 0.98
CA MET A 46 6.59 -6.58 1.68
C MET A 46 7.14 -5.45 0.82
N VAL A 47 6.41 -4.34 0.74
CA VAL A 47 6.87 -3.10 0.14
C VAL A 47 6.95 -2.01 1.20
N THR A 48 8.00 -1.20 1.16
CA THR A 48 8.15 -0.02 2.02
C THR A 48 7.77 1.20 1.21
N THR A 49 6.85 2.01 1.73
CA THR A 49 6.38 3.23 1.08
C THR A 49 6.62 4.41 1.99
N ALA A 50 7.06 5.54 1.42
CA ALA A 50 7.10 6.80 2.15
C ALA A 50 5.66 7.27 2.43
N VAL A 51 5.43 7.79 3.64
CA VAL A 51 4.12 8.29 4.07
C VAL A 51 4.25 9.65 4.75
N ASP A 52 3.23 10.47 4.56
CA ASP A 52 3.09 11.77 5.19
C ASP A 52 1.63 12.00 5.65
N PHE A 53 1.27 13.25 5.95
CA PHE A 53 -0.08 13.57 6.41
C PHE A 53 -1.16 13.41 5.33
N PHE A 54 -0.78 13.49 4.05
CA PHE A 54 -1.71 13.46 2.90
C PHE A 54 -1.75 12.10 2.21
N THR A 55 -0.84 11.20 2.54
CA THR A 55 -0.67 9.92 1.87
C THR A 55 -0.80 8.76 2.82
N VAL A 56 -1.51 7.73 2.38
CA VAL A 56 -1.53 6.41 3.02
C VAL A 56 -1.27 5.35 1.94
N PRO A 57 -0.65 4.22 2.26
CA PRO A 57 -0.42 3.16 1.29
C PRO A 57 -1.74 2.66 0.69
N VAL A 58 -1.89 2.88 -0.61
CA VAL A 58 -3.01 2.41 -1.43
C VAL A 58 -2.43 1.81 -2.70
N PHE A 59 -2.83 0.57 -2.99
CA PHE A 59 -2.34 -0.15 -4.16
C PHE A 59 -3.51 -0.63 -5.00
N ARG A 60 -3.44 -0.38 -6.31
CA ARG A 60 -4.40 -0.85 -7.29
C ARG A 60 -3.91 -2.16 -7.89
N ARG A 61 -4.77 -3.18 -7.88
CA ARG A 61 -4.49 -4.47 -8.49
C ARG A 61 -4.63 -4.39 -10.00
N GLY A 62 -3.66 -4.97 -10.72
CA GLY A 62 -3.78 -5.32 -12.15
C GLY A 62 -5.06 -6.05 -12.47
#